data_AF-A0A9W6U0P7-F1
#
_entry.id   AF-A0A9W6U0P7-F1
#
_cell.length_a   1.000
_cell.length_b   1.000
_cell.length_c   1.000
_cell.angle_alpha   90.00
_cell.angle_beta   90.00
_cell.angle_gamma   90.00
#
_symmetry.space_group_name_H-M   'P 1'
#
loop_
_entity.id
_entity.type
_entity.pdbx_description
1 polymer ?
#
loop_
_entity_poly.entity_id
_entity_poly.type
_entity_poly.pdbx_seq_one_letter_code
_entity_poly.pdbx_strand_id
1 'polypeptide(L)'
;MKSFLSLGLALLAGANVNGDDTSVINVLGTTTLLPLDPTVQHVPLDPHDENLRPPPATVPSAFEIHIGSSVFRDGRRCGKTLFTALKRAVYPERLRFGILEQLVEGDPTCLDEYCKMALEEWPDYKNCRFKDRIEVTPRPASEASGCTTARHQQQKMIGDEEFCLQVDGHSIFTNGWDEIMLDEWKGINNEMAVLTVYPHDLHNFFKENGDNNAPDWIPHLCTTIKGGNGLVRIVGASIKRNARIPQMAALWGGGLSFSKCHAERNVPVDSHTPWLWDGEEFLRSADYWTHGYDLYSPSRIGTVLYHNYSKKPASFWESPYDPAKKALEMEMTHNRVRLRMGLDFKGQTDGNELNKYKFGTARSFQQYLEFANMSLSGWMNETNSCGQLHWVPYANASEVEEIVGGGWKMRSAEALAPVEGYAPTPKQHVPLRVNSLEDFNESPQLAKRIARDMGEDEVEDVVRQRALSAHQKNGAGVGDEKPVIQLRNGVIQSSKRSSANLPAWGLLGVVVVGLFVTLSNDSRSRAIRRTCVSRAHHRSHD
;
A
#
# COMPACT_ATOMS: atom_id res chain seq x y z
N MET A 1 29.87 -45.85 -11.23
CA MET A 1 31.28 -45.41 -11.15
C MET A 1 31.30 -43.96 -11.61
N LYS A 2 31.22 -43.01 -10.68
CA LYS A 2 32.31 -42.32 -9.93
C LYS A 2 32.85 -41.09 -10.66
N SER A 3 32.81 -39.98 -9.90
CA SER A 3 33.48 -38.67 -10.03
C SER A 3 32.80 -37.64 -10.94
N PHE A 4 32.12 -36.60 -10.42
CA PHE A 4 32.62 -35.42 -9.66
C PHE A 4 33.73 -34.64 -10.36
N LEU A 5 33.40 -33.41 -10.76
CA LEU A 5 34.20 -32.21 -10.50
C LEU A 5 33.33 -30.95 -10.58
N SER A 6 33.32 -30.23 -9.46
CA SER A 6 32.82 -28.88 -9.30
C SER A 6 33.79 -27.88 -9.91
N LEU A 7 33.24 -26.79 -10.44
CA LEU A 7 33.87 -25.47 -10.63
C LEU A 7 32.67 -24.52 -10.72
N GLY A 8 32.48 -23.49 -9.91
CA GLY A 8 33.45 -22.59 -9.30
C GLY A 8 33.01 -21.18 -9.68
N LEU A 9 32.40 -20.50 -8.71
CA LEU A 9 31.91 -19.13 -8.74
C LEU A 9 33.05 -18.13 -9.01
N ALA A 10 32.67 -16.93 -9.51
CA ALA A 10 33.43 -15.68 -9.60
C ALA A 10 34.09 -15.34 -10.95
N LEU A 11 33.45 -14.44 -11.70
CA LEU A 11 34.07 -13.29 -12.38
C LEU A 11 32.96 -12.38 -12.94
N LEU A 12 32.49 -11.45 -12.12
CA LEU A 12 31.78 -10.25 -12.57
C LEU A 12 32.70 -9.06 -12.29
N ALA A 13 33.49 -8.67 -13.28
CA ALA A 13 34.16 -7.39 -13.31
C ALA A 13 34.38 -6.97 -14.77
N GLY A 14 33.79 -5.83 -15.14
CA GLY A 14 34.20 -5.08 -16.32
C GLY A 14 33.35 -5.28 -17.58
N ALA A 15 32.14 -4.75 -17.58
CA ALA A 15 31.54 -4.25 -18.81
C ALA A 15 31.20 -2.77 -18.60
N ASN A 16 31.82 -1.90 -19.40
CA ASN A 16 31.41 -0.51 -19.56
C ASN A 16 29.96 -0.48 -20.05
N VAL A 17 29.00 -0.16 -19.17
CA VAL A 17 27.60 0.03 -19.52
C VAL A 17 27.41 1.48 -19.94
N ASN A 18 27.46 1.74 -21.25
CA ASN A 18 26.92 2.97 -21.82
C ASN A 18 25.41 2.80 -22.01
N GLY A 19 24.63 3.39 -21.09
CA GLY A 19 23.28 3.95 -21.24
C GLY A 19 22.15 3.11 -21.86
N ASP A 20 21.44 2.31 -21.05
CA ASP A 20 19.97 2.09 -21.12
C ASP A 20 19.40 1.19 -19.99
N ASP A 21 20.26 0.57 -19.17
CA ASP A 21 19.87 -0.53 -18.27
C ASP A 21 19.59 -0.16 -16.80
N THR A 22 19.77 1.10 -16.41
CA THR A 22 19.54 1.53 -15.03
C THR A 22 18.06 1.48 -14.67
N SER A 23 17.74 0.92 -13.49
CA SER A 23 16.40 0.99 -12.93
C SER A 23 16.07 2.45 -12.60
N VAL A 24 14.88 2.92 -12.97
CA VAL A 24 14.44 4.30 -12.73
C VAL A 24 13.01 4.26 -12.22
N ILE A 25 12.68 5.15 -11.28
CA ILE A 25 11.32 5.32 -10.80
C ILE A 25 10.75 6.69 -11.15
N ASN A 26 9.55 6.68 -11.70
CA ASN A 26 8.72 7.87 -11.90
C ASN A 26 7.80 8.04 -10.70
N VAL A 27 8.00 9.15 -9.97
CA VAL A 27 7.28 9.44 -8.74
C VAL A 27 5.85 9.89 -9.04
N LEU A 28 4.87 9.15 -8.53
CA LEU A 28 3.45 9.38 -8.76
C LEU A 28 3.07 10.85 -8.49
N GLY A 29 2.37 11.46 -9.44
CA GLY A 29 1.89 12.83 -9.34
C GLY A 29 2.90 13.89 -9.75
N THR A 30 4.12 13.52 -10.11
CA THR A 30 5.20 14.44 -10.49
C THR A 30 5.78 14.09 -11.87
N THR A 31 6.75 14.89 -12.35
CA THR A 31 7.61 14.57 -13.49
C THR A 31 8.99 14.06 -13.04
N THR A 32 9.16 13.81 -11.74
CA THR A 32 10.45 13.45 -11.14
C THR A 32 10.80 11.99 -11.49
N LEU A 33 12.00 11.81 -12.03
CA LEU A 33 12.62 10.52 -12.27
C LEU A 33 13.81 10.36 -11.33
N LEU A 34 13.85 9.28 -10.56
CA LEU A 34 14.95 8.96 -9.66
C LEU A 34 15.66 7.68 -10.14
N PRO A 35 17.00 7.68 -10.26
CA PRO A 35 17.73 6.46 -10.51
C PRO A 35 17.67 5.55 -9.28
N LEU A 36 17.60 4.25 -9.54
CA LEU A 36 17.65 3.21 -8.53
C LEU A 36 18.82 2.26 -8.85
N ASP A 37 19.52 1.86 -7.81
CA ASP A 37 20.55 0.82 -7.84
C ASP A 37 20.25 -0.23 -6.77
N PRO A 38 19.36 -1.19 -7.07
CA PRO A 38 19.03 -2.25 -6.13
C PRO A 38 20.21 -3.20 -5.83
N THR A 39 21.36 -3.09 -6.53
CA THR A 39 22.53 -3.94 -6.23
C THR A 39 23.23 -3.52 -4.93
N VAL A 40 23.05 -2.27 -4.50
CA VAL A 40 23.63 -1.73 -3.26
C VAL A 40 22.62 -1.65 -2.11
N GLN A 41 21.36 -2.05 -2.32
CA GLN A 41 20.28 -1.88 -1.34
C GLN A 41 20.49 -2.62 -0.02
N HIS A 42 21.42 -3.58 0.04
CA HIS A 42 21.79 -4.31 1.27
C HIS A 42 23.05 -3.79 1.96
N VAL A 43 23.68 -2.76 1.41
CA VAL A 43 24.84 -2.09 2.01
C VAL A 43 24.33 -0.94 2.87
N PRO A 44 24.55 -0.95 4.20
CA PRO A 44 24.20 0.18 5.05
C PRO A 44 24.87 1.48 4.63
N LEU A 45 24.21 2.60 4.91
CA LEU A 45 24.76 3.93 4.61
C LEU A 45 25.84 4.37 5.62
N ASP A 46 25.82 3.85 6.85
CA ASP A 46 26.88 4.15 7.82
C ASP A 46 28.14 3.35 7.47
N PRO A 47 29.29 4.00 7.20
CA PRO A 47 30.53 3.32 6.89
C PRO A 47 31.00 2.33 7.96
N HIS A 48 30.63 2.52 9.23
CA HIS A 48 30.97 1.56 10.30
C HIS A 48 30.24 0.22 10.17
N ASP A 49 29.12 0.22 9.45
CA ASP A 49 28.26 -0.94 9.23
C ASP A 49 28.37 -1.48 7.79
N GLU A 50 29.32 -1.00 6.99
CA GLU A 50 29.46 -1.35 5.55
C GLU A 50 29.57 -2.86 5.27
N ASN A 51 30.04 -3.63 6.25
CA ASN A 51 30.24 -5.08 6.18
C ASN A 51 29.02 -5.89 6.65
N LEU A 52 28.04 -5.24 7.28
CA LEU A 52 26.82 -5.90 7.74
C LEU A 52 25.87 -6.18 6.59
N ARG A 53 25.17 -7.30 6.66
CA ARG A 53 24.14 -7.69 5.70
C ARG A 53 22.91 -8.21 6.44
N PRO A 54 21.72 -8.17 5.81
CA PRO A 54 20.58 -8.90 6.33
C PRO A 54 20.87 -10.41 6.43
N PRO A 55 20.10 -11.16 7.24
CA PRO A 55 20.22 -12.60 7.32
C PRO A 55 20.00 -13.25 5.95
N PRO A 56 20.86 -14.18 5.50
CA PRO A 56 20.74 -14.77 4.16
C PRO A 56 19.46 -15.60 4.05
N ALA A 57 18.88 -15.62 2.85
CA ALA A 57 17.66 -16.40 2.59
C ALA A 57 17.93 -17.91 2.68
N THR A 58 17.07 -18.62 3.40
CA THR A 58 17.09 -20.07 3.55
C THR A 58 15.79 -20.66 3.01
N VAL A 59 15.85 -21.83 2.37
CA VAL A 59 14.65 -22.53 1.88
C VAL A 59 14.85 -24.02 2.16
N PRO A 60 13.98 -24.66 2.95
CA PRO A 60 14.06 -26.09 3.18
C PRO A 60 13.75 -26.86 1.88
N SER A 61 14.20 -28.11 1.79
CA SER A 61 13.98 -28.94 0.60
C SER A 61 12.51 -29.34 0.38
N ALA A 62 11.71 -29.31 1.45
CA ALA A 62 10.29 -29.57 1.43
C ALA A 62 9.58 -28.54 2.30
N PHE A 63 8.50 -27.96 1.77
CA PHE A 63 7.70 -26.94 2.44
C PHE A 63 6.32 -26.83 1.80
N GLU A 64 5.40 -26.19 2.52
CA GLU A 64 4.12 -25.72 2.00
C GLU A 64 4.10 -24.18 1.95
N ILE A 65 3.22 -23.64 1.11
CA ILE A 65 2.93 -22.22 0.98
C ILE A 65 1.47 -21.99 1.39
N HIS A 66 1.26 -21.25 2.47
CA HIS A 66 -0.06 -20.75 2.84
C HIS A 66 -0.45 -19.56 1.95
N ILE A 67 -1.64 -19.58 1.37
CA ILE A 67 -2.20 -18.51 0.55
C ILE A 67 -3.48 -18.04 1.23
N GLY A 68 -3.41 -16.88 1.85
CA GLY A 68 -4.50 -16.27 2.58
C GLY A 68 -5.26 -15.26 1.73
N SER A 69 -6.59 -15.34 1.75
CA SER A 69 -7.44 -14.32 1.13
C SER A 69 -8.69 -14.05 1.96
N SER A 70 -9.07 -12.77 2.00
CA SER A 70 -10.28 -12.29 2.65
C SER A 70 -11.23 -11.73 1.60
N VAL A 71 -12.46 -12.27 1.53
CA VAL A 71 -13.38 -12.04 0.41
C VAL A 71 -14.73 -11.60 0.93
N PHE A 72 -15.21 -10.45 0.46
CA PHE A 72 -16.52 -9.92 0.78
C PHE A 72 -17.46 -10.07 -0.42
N ARG A 73 -18.36 -11.06 -0.36
CA ARG A 73 -19.44 -11.29 -1.33
C ARG A 73 -18.98 -11.34 -2.80
N ASP A 74 -17.84 -11.98 -3.07
CA ASP A 74 -17.18 -11.99 -4.39
C ASP A 74 -16.71 -13.40 -4.81
N GLY A 75 -17.50 -14.42 -4.51
CA GLY A 75 -17.10 -15.82 -4.70
C GLY A 75 -16.75 -16.21 -6.13
N ARG A 76 -17.31 -15.55 -7.16
CA ARG A 76 -16.96 -15.84 -8.57
C ARG A 76 -15.52 -15.49 -8.90
N ARG A 77 -15.08 -14.28 -8.55
CA ARG A 77 -13.70 -13.85 -8.82
C ARG A 77 -12.72 -14.54 -7.85
N CYS A 78 -13.18 -14.87 -6.65
CA CYS A 78 -12.43 -15.70 -5.70
C CYS A 78 -12.18 -17.12 -6.22
N GLY A 79 -13.23 -17.80 -6.71
CA GLY A 79 -13.09 -19.10 -7.36
C GLY A 79 -12.11 -19.05 -8.53
N LYS A 80 -12.08 -17.95 -9.28
CA LYS A 80 -11.11 -17.75 -10.38
C LYS A 80 -9.69 -17.55 -9.88
N THR A 81 -9.53 -16.85 -8.76
CA THR A 81 -8.25 -16.67 -8.07
C THR A 81 -7.67 -18.03 -7.67
N LEU A 82 -8.45 -18.83 -6.93
CA LEU A 82 -8.12 -20.20 -6.55
C LEU A 82 -7.77 -21.07 -7.77
N PHE A 83 -8.61 -21.00 -8.81
CA PHE A 83 -8.44 -21.79 -10.03
C PHE A 83 -7.13 -21.47 -10.74
N THR A 84 -6.84 -20.18 -10.96
CA THR A 84 -5.61 -19.79 -11.65
C THR A 84 -4.37 -20.09 -10.81
N ALA A 85 -4.42 -19.89 -9.49
CA ALA A 85 -3.31 -20.24 -8.60
C ALA A 85 -2.96 -21.74 -8.69
N LEU A 86 -3.95 -22.63 -8.57
CA LEU A 86 -3.76 -24.08 -8.59
C LEU A 86 -3.44 -24.63 -9.98
N LYS A 87 -4.13 -24.14 -11.03
CA LYS A 87 -3.90 -24.61 -12.40
C LYS A 87 -2.51 -24.25 -12.92
N ARG A 88 -2.00 -23.08 -12.52
CA ARG A 88 -0.81 -22.47 -13.13
C ARG A 88 0.45 -22.59 -12.27
N ALA A 89 0.35 -23.17 -11.08
CA ALA A 89 1.52 -23.51 -10.26
C ALA A 89 2.31 -24.69 -10.85
N VAL A 90 3.62 -24.71 -10.64
CA VAL A 90 4.48 -25.86 -10.91
C VAL A 90 4.23 -26.96 -9.89
N TYR A 91 4.07 -26.59 -8.61
CA TYR A 91 3.86 -27.51 -7.49
C TYR A 91 2.56 -27.20 -6.74
N PRO A 92 1.38 -27.41 -7.36
CA PRO A 92 0.09 -27.11 -6.73
C PRO A 92 -0.14 -27.88 -5.43
N GLU A 93 0.51 -29.02 -5.24
CA GLU A 93 0.49 -29.82 -4.02
C GLU A 93 1.26 -29.21 -2.84
N ARG A 94 1.99 -28.11 -3.02
CA ARG A 94 2.59 -27.35 -1.90
C ARG A 94 1.67 -26.25 -1.39
N LEU A 95 0.56 -25.96 -2.08
CA LEU A 95 -0.29 -24.82 -1.77
C LEU A 95 -1.38 -25.19 -0.75
N ARG A 96 -1.56 -24.36 0.26
CA ARG A 96 -2.67 -24.40 1.22
C ARG A 96 -3.38 -23.08 1.19
N PHE A 97 -4.70 -23.08 1.02
CA PHE A 97 -5.49 -21.85 0.94
C PHE A 97 -6.30 -21.67 2.22
N GLY A 98 -6.16 -20.50 2.85
CA GLY A 98 -7.01 -20.05 3.94
C GLY A 98 -7.92 -18.91 3.47
N ILE A 99 -9.19 -19.21 3.25
CA ILE A 99 -10.15 -18.25 2.67
C ILE A 99 -11.17 -17.83 3.71
N LEU A 100 -11.13 -16.56 4.12
CA LEU A 100 -12.20 -15.95 4.91
C LEU A 100 -13.24 -15.40 3.95
N GLU A 101 -14.47 -15.94 3.98
CA GLU A 101 -15.53 -15.52 3.06
C GLU A 101 -16.72 -14.91 3.81
N GLN A 102 -17.04 -13.66 3.52
CA GLN A 102 -18.12 -12.90 4.17
C GLN A 102 -19.33 -12.81 3.23
N LEU A 103 -20.43 -13.47 3.59
CA LEU A 103 -21.52 -13.82 2.68
C LEU A 103 -22.90 -13.40 3.18
N VAL A 104 -23.83 -13.21 2.25
CA VAL A 104 -25.28 -13.33 2.52
C VAL A 104 -25.83 -14.59 1.85
N GLU A 105 -27.04 -15.01 2.27
CA GLU A 105 -27.70 -16.17 1.66
C GLU A 105 -27.84 -16.01 0.15
N GLY A 106 -27.44 -17.04 -0.60
CA GLY A 106 -27.51 -17.07 -2.06
C GLY A 106 -26.32 -16.45 -2.79
N ASP A 107 -25.37 -15.82 -2.08
CA ASP A 107 -24.11 -15.40 -2.71
C ASP A 107 -23.34 -16.64 -3.26
N PRO A 108 -22.70 -16.53 -4.45
CA PRO A 108 -21.80 -17.58 -4.91
C PRO A 108 -20.60 -17.67 -3.96
N THR A 109 -20.17 -18.89 -3.64
CA THR A 109 -19.01 -19.13 -2.77
C THR A 109 -17.72 -19.33 -3.58
N CYS A 110 -16.59 -18.96 -2.98
CA CYS A 110 -15.26 -19.19 -3.53
C CYS A 110 -15.06 -20.65 -3.96
N LEU A 111 -15.38 -21.59 -3.07
CA LEU A 111 -15.12 -23.02 -3.27
C LEU A 111 -16.02 -23.62 -4.34
N ASP A 112 -17.31 -23.26 -4.37
CA ASP A 112 -18.23 -23.80 -5.37
C ASP A 112 -17.86 -23.29 -6.77
N GLU A 113 -17.51 -22.01 -6.90
CA GLU A 113 -17.09 -21.44 -8.19
C GLU A 113 -15.74 -22.01 -8.66
N TYR A 114 -14.79 -22.23 -7.74
CA TYR A 114 -13.57 -22.98 -8.03
C TYR A 114 -13.88 -24.39 -8.54
N CYS A 115 -14.73 -25.15 -7.83
CA CYS A 115 -15.02 -26.53 -8.18
C CYS A 115 -15.73 -26.67 -9.54
N LYS A 116 -16.57 -25.72 -9.93
CA LYS A 116 -17.15 -25.67 -11.29
C LYS A 116 -16.06 -25.62 -12.36
N MET A 117 -15.11 -24.69 -12.22
CA MET A 117 -13.99 -24.56 -13.16
C MET A 117 -13.04 -25.77 -13.12
N ALA A 118 -12.78 -26.32 -11.93
CA ALA A 118 -11.90 -27.49 -11.77
C ALA A 118 -12.47 -28.75 -12.46
N LEU A 119 -13.79 -28.98 -12.38
CA LEU A 119 -14.44 -30.11 -13.04
C LEU A 119 -14.46 -29.98 -14.57
N GLU A 120 -14.55 -28.75 -15.08
CA GLU A 120 -14.44 -28.47 -16.52
C GLU A 120 -13.00 -28.68 -17.03
N GLU A 121 -12.01 -28.19 -16.29
CA GLU A 121 -10.61 -28.26 -16.66
C GLU A 121 -10.03 -29.68 -16.58
N TRP A 122 -10.41 -30.44 -15.54
CA TRP A 122 -9.88 -31.77 -15.25
C TRP A 122 -11.00 -32.81 -15.26
N PRO A 123 -11.60 -33.11 -16.43
CA PRO A 123 -12.78 -33.98 -16.53
C PRO A 123 -12.54 -35.43 -16.08
N ASP A 124 -11.27 -35.88 -16.08
CA ASP A 124 -10.88 -37.21 -15.59
C ASP A 124 -11.01 -37.34 -14.06
N TYR A 125 -11.10 -36.23 -13.33
CA TYR A 125 -11.29 -36.21 -11.89
C TYR A 125 -12.78 -36.13 -11.56
N LYS A 126 -13.32 -37.22 -11.01
CA LYS A 126 -14.74 -37.30 -10.59
C LYS A 126 -15.12 -36.28 -9.52
N ASN A 127 -14.15 -35.84 -8.73
CA ASN A 127 -14.33 -34.88 -7.64
C ASN A 127 -13.54 -33.61 -7.94
N CYS A 128 -13.95 -32.51 -7.31
CA CYS A 128 -13.23 -31.24 -7.33
C CYS A 128 -11.77 -31.43 -6.91
N ARG A 129 -10.86 -31.37 -7.88
CA ARG A 129 -9.42 -31.55 -7.68
C ARG A 129 -8.88 -30.49 -6.71
N PHE A 130 -7.94 -30.87 -5.83
CA PHE A 130 -7.34 -29.99 -4.82
C PHE A 130 -8.33 -29.35 -3.82
N LYS A 131 -9.58 -29.83 -3.71
CA LYS A 131 -10.53 -29.33 -2.71
C LYS A 131 -9.99 -29.44 -1.28
N ASP A 132 -9.21 -30.47 -0.99
CA ASP A 132 -8.53 -30.72 0.28
C ASP A 132 -7.39 -29.73 0.61
N ARG A 133 -7.03 -28.88 -0.36
CA ARG A 133 -6.04 -27.81 -0.21
C ARG A 133 -6.67 -26.48 0.13
N ILE A 134 -8.01 -26.39 0.17
CA ILE A 134 -8.75 -25.14 0.34
C ILE A 134 -9.58 -25.21 1.61
N GLU A 135 -9.15 -24.48 2.63
CA GLU A 135 -9.93 -24.22 3.83
C GLU A 135 -10.73 -22.92 3.65
N VAL A 136 -12.04 -22.98 3.89
CA VAL A 136 -12.92 -21.81 3.85
C VAL A 136 -13.55 -21.60 5.23
N THR A 137 -13.39 -20.41 5.77
CA THR A 137 -14.08 -19.94 6.98
C THR A 137 -15.19 -18.96 6.57
N PRO A 138 -16.45 -19.43 6.43
CA PRO A 138 -17.57 -18.55 6.10
C PRO A 138 -17.99 -17.70 7.31
N ARG A 139 -18.39 -16.46 7.05
CA ARG A 139 -18.92 -15.51 8.04
C ARG A 139 -20.12 -14.76 7.47
N PRO A 140 -21.08 -14.33 8.31
CA PRO A 140 -22.12 -13.41 7.87
C PRO A 140 -21.51 -12.08 7.41
N ALA A 141 -21.90 -11.59 6.23
CA ALA A 141 -21.48 -10.29 5.72
C ALA A 141 -21.87 -9.13 6.66
N SER A 142 -22.92 -9.29 7.47
CA SER A 142 -23.35 -8.33 8.50
C SER A 142 -22.36 -8.18 9.65
N GLU A 143 -21.44 -9.13 9.85
CA GLU A 143 -20.38 -9.06 10.86
C GLU A 143 -19.08 -8.46 10.32
N ALA A 144 -19.03 -8.14 9.03
CA ALA A 144 -17.84 -7.54 8.44
C ALA A 144 -17.58 -6.16 9.07
N SER A 145 -16.31 -5.88 9.31
CA SER A 145 -15.86 -4.60 9.87
C SER A 145 -14.60 -4.07 9.19
N GLY A 146 -14.25 -4.53 7.98
CA GLY A 146 -13.17 -3.98 7.17
C GLY A 146 -12.01 -4.94 6.93
N CYS A 147 -10.99 -4.45 6.24
CA CYS A 147 -9.88 -5.27 5.76
C CYS A 147 -8.99 -5.77 6.90
N THR A 148 -8.69 -4.95 7.90
CA THR A 148 -7.81 -5.33 9.03
C THR A 148 -8.38 -6.48 9.85
N THR A 149 -9.66 -6.41 10.20
CA THR A 149 -10.32 -7.46 10.98
C THR A 149 -10.48 -8.74 10.18
N ALA A 150 -10.75 -8.65 8.87
CA ALA A 150 -10.78 -9.78 7.97
C ALA A 150 -9.40 -10.45 7.85
N ARG A 151 -8.33 -9.67 7.58
CA ARG A 151 -6.96 -10.19 7.52
C ARG A 151 -6.51 -10.82 8.84
N HIS A 152 -6.84 -10.22 9.97
CA HIS A 152 -6.59 -10.81 11.29
C HIS A 152 -7.27 -12.17 11.46
N GLN A 153 -8.54 -12.29 11.04
CA GLN A 153 -9.25 -13.58 11.11
C GLN A 153 -8.64 -14.60 10.14
N GLN A 154 -8.24 -14.16 8.95
CA GLN A 154 -7.57 -14.99 7.96
C GLN A 154 -6.23 -15.53 8.45
N GLN A 155 -5.41 -14.71 9.14
CA GLN A 155 -4.14 -15.14 9.71
C GLN A 155 -4.27 -16.31 10.70
N LYS A 156 -5.46 -16.55 11.28
CA LYS A 156 -5.69 -17.69 12.18
C LYS A 156 -5.67 -19.05 11.47
N MET A 157 -5.77 -19.05 10.13
CA MET A 157 -5.65 -20.26 9.30
C MET A 157 -4.19 -20.56 8.91
N ILE A 158 -3.23 -19.72 9.30
CA ILE A 158 -1.81 -19.98 9.10
C ILE A 158 -1.36 -21.02 10.13
N GLY A 159 -0.81 -22.14 9.66
CA GLY A 159 -0.23 -23.20 10.46
C GLY A 159 1.29 -23.09 10.53
N ASP A 160 1.96 -24.21 10.25
CA ASP A 160 3.41 -24.37 10.24
C ASP A 160 4.02 -24.30 8.81
N GLU A 161 3.26 -23.76 7.83
CA GLU A 161 3.78 -23.55 6.47
C GLU A 161 5.02 -22.64 6.48
N GLU A 162 5.88 -22.82 5.48
CA GLU A 162 7.15 -22.10 5.42
C GLU A 162 6.97 -20.68 4.86
N PHE A 163 6.16 -20.56 3.81
CA PHE A 163 5.90 -19.30 3.11
C PHE A 163 4.43 -18.94 3.18
N CYS A 164 4.17 -17.64 3.31
CA CYS A 164 2.84 -17.07 3.37
C CYS A 164 2.68 -16.06 2.23
N LEU A 165 1.58 -16.17 1.49
CA LEU A 165 1.11 -15.22 0.49
C LEU A 165 -0.24 -14.66 0.94
N GLN A 166 -0.27 -13.37 1.25
CA GLN A 166 -1.51 -12.60 1.36
C GLN A 166 -1.88 -12.05 -0.03
N VAL A 167 -3.12 -12.29 -0.45
CA VAL A 167 -3.62 -11.86 -1.77
C VAL A 167 -5.10 -11.46 -1.74
N ASP A 168 -5.47 -10.49 -2.57
CA ASP A 168 -6.88 -10.13 -2.79
C ASP A 168 -7.65 -11.24 -3.54
N GLY A 169 -8.91 -11.47 -3.15
CA GLY A 169 -9.75 -12.54 -3.67
C GLY A 169 -10.24 -12.37 -5.11
N HIS A 170 -9.63 -11.48 -5.89
CA HIS A 170 -9.93 -11.29 -7.31
C HIS A 170 -8.62 -11.07 -8.08
N SER A 171 -7.65 -11.91 -7.78
CA SER A 171 -6.33 -11.92 -8.41
C SER A 171 -6.24 -13.02 -9.46
N ILE A 172 -5.34 -12.85 -10.42
CA ILE A 172 -5.07 -13.80 -11.50
C ILE A 172 -3.57 -14.12 -11.49
N PHE A 173 -3.26 -15.40 -11.31
CA PHE A 173 -1.89 -15.91 -11.32
C PHE A 173 -1.47 -16.30 -12.73
N THR A 174 -0.19 -16.17 -13.06
CA THR A 174 0.39 -16.60 -14.35
C THR A 174 1.03 -17.99 -14.27
N ASN A 175 1.38 -18.57 -15.41
CA ASN A 175 2.06 -19.87 -15.49
C ASN A 175 3.42 -19.84 -14.77
N GLY A 176 3.66 -20.81 -13.89
CA GLY A 176 4.89 -20.97 -13.12
C GLY A 176 5.06 -19.97 -11.97
N TRP A 177 3.99 -19.30 -11.55
CA TRP A 177 4.07 -18.18 -10.61
C TRP A 177 4.73 -18.53 -9.27
N ASP A 178 4.53 -19.76 -8.77
CA ASP A 178 4.98 -20.21 -7.45
C ASP A 178 6.50 -20.31 -7.38
N GLU A 179 7.12 -20.94 -8.39
CA GLU A 179 8.58 -21.03 -8.47
C GLU A 179 9.20 -19.67 -8.83
N ILE A 180 8.58 -18.89 -9.71
CA ILE A 180 9.10 -17.54 -10.04
C ILE A 180 9.06 -16.62 -8.81
N MET A 181 7.98 -16.63 -8.04
CA MET A 181 7.85 -15.81 -6.82
C MET A 181 8.86 -16.24 -5.75
N LEU A 182 9.07 -17.56 -5.62
CA LEU A 182 10.07 -18.12 -4.71
C LEU A 182 11.50 -17.75 -5.13
N ASP A 183 11.82 -17.84 -6.42
CA ASP A 183 13.15 -17.49 -6.94
C ASP A 183 13.44 -15.99 -6.83
N GLU A 184 12.43 -15.15 -7.01
CA GLU A 184 12.54 -13.72 -6.72
C GLU A 184 12.81 -13.47 -5.24
N TRP A 185 12.09 -14.14 -4.34
CA TRP A 185 12.34 -14.01 -2.91
C TRP A 185 13.75 -14.49 -2.51
N LYS A 186 14.20 -15.64 -3.05
CA LYS A 186 15.59 -16.11 -2.86
C LYS A 186 16.61 -15.11 -3.40
N GLY A 187 16.32 -14.51 -4.55
CA GLY A 187 17.17 -13.52 -5.21
C GLY A 187 17.36 -12.23 -4.40
N ILE A 188 16.42 -11.90 -3.51
CA ILE A 188 16.61 -10.83 -2.52
C ILE A 188 17.77 -11.19 -1.59
N ASN A 189 17.89 -12.46 -1.19
CA ASN A 189 18.86 -12.94 -0.21
C ASN A 189 18.73 -12.25 1.17
N ASN A 190 17.49 -12.15 1.65
CA ASN A 190 17.16 -11.68 3.00
C ASN A 190 16.04 -12.57 3.58
N GLU A 191 16.33 -13.33 4.64
CA GLU A 191 15.36 -14.21 5.33
C GLU A 191 14.14 -13.44 5.88
N MET A 192 14.34 -12.17 6.20
CA MET A 192 13.31 -11.27 6.73
C MET A 192 12.60 -10.46 5.62
N ALA A 193 12.74 -10.87 4.35
CA ALA A 193 12.12 -10.17 3.22
C ALA A 193 10.62 -10.40 3.09
N VAL A 194 9.89 -9.34 2.77
CA VAL A 194 8.49 -9.34 2.35
C VAL A 194 8.38 -8.72 0.96
N LEU A 195 8.08 -9.54 -0.05
CA LEU A 195 7.72 -9.07 -1.38
C LEU A 195 6.31 -8.50 -1.33
N THR A 196 6.11 -7.22 -1.66
CA THR A 196 4.81 -6.56 -1.54
C THR A 196 4.61 -5.44 -2.55
N VAL A 197 3.39 -5.32 -3.08
CA VAL A 197 2.99 -4.26 -4.02
C VAL A 197 1.46 -4.22 -4.20
N TYR A 198 0.96 -3.17 -4.85
CA TYR A 198 -0.33 -3.26 -5.55
C TYR A 198 -0.12 -3.90 -6.93
N PRO A 199 -0.67 -5.08 -7.21
CA PRO A 199 -0.51 -5.72 -8.52
C PRO A 199 -1.10 -4.87 -9.65
N HIS A 200 -0.58 -5.05 -10.87
CA HIS A 200 -1.18 -4.42 -12.05
C HIS A 200 -2.60 -4.94 -12.32
N ASP A 201 -3.40 -4.13 -13.02
CA ASP A 201 -4.66 -4.60 -13.60
C ASP A 201 -4.43 -5.66 -14.68
N LEU A 202 -5.46 -6.43 -15.01
CA LEU A 202 -5.37 -7.59 -15.90
C LEU A 202 -4.85 -7.24 -17.31
N HIS A 203 -5.25 -6.08 -17.87
CA HIS A 203 -4.89 -5.56 -19.20
C HIS A 203 -4.55 -6.65 -20.23
N ASN A 204 -3.45 -6.52 -20.98
CA ASN A 204 -2.87 -7.55 -21.84
C ASN A 204 -1.55 -8.07 -21.25
N PHE A 205 -1.41 -8.02 -19.93
CA PHE A 205 -0.17 -8.36 -19.22
C PHE A 205 -0.03 -9.85 -18.89
N PHE A 206 -1.00 -10.65 -19.30
CA PHE A 206 -0.85 -12.09 -19.43
C PHE A 206 -1.61 -12.55 -20.67
N LYS A 207 -1.15 -13.65 -21.27
CA LYS A 207 -1.76 -14.25 -22.45
C LYS A 207 -2.92 -15.15 -22.06
N GLU A 208 -3.79 -15.46 -23.02
CA GLU A 208 -4.95 -16.34 -22.79
C GLU A 208 -4.55 -17.71 -22.22
N ASN A 209 -3.42 -18.27 -22.68
CA ASN A 209 -2.85 -19.52 -22.17
C ASN A 209 -2.27 -19.41 -20.74
N GLY A 210 -2.26 -18.22 -20.14
CA GLY A 210 -1.74 -17.96 -18.80
C GLY A 210 -0.28 -17.53 -18.73
N ASP A 211 0.43 -17.47 -19.86
CA ASP A 211 1.82 -17.02 -19.87
C ASP A 211 1.92 -15.55 -19.47
N ASN A 212 2.95 -15.24 -18.69
CA ASN A 212 3.21 -13.90 -18.25
C ASN A 212 3.62 -12.98 -19.43
N ASN A 213 3.13 -11.75 -19.42
CA ASN A 213 3.45 -10.70 -20.39
C ASN A 213 3.65 -9.35 -19.67
N ALA A 214 4.42 -9.37 -18.58
CA ALA A 214 4.64 -8.21 -17.74
C ALA A 214 5.22 -7.01 -18.53
N PRO A 215 4.71 -5.80 -18.28
CA PRO A 215 5.25 -4.58 -18.86
C PRO A 215 6.63 -4.26 -18.28
N ASP A 216 7.44 -3.48 -19.02
CA ASP A 216 8.74 -2.99 -18.53
C ASP A 216 8.63 -1.90 -17.46
N TRP A 217 7.40 -1.50 -17.13
CA TRP A 217 7.07 -0.48 -16.16
C TRP A 217 6.14 -1.10 -15.11
N ILE A 218 6.62 -1.26 -13.87
CA ILE A 218 5.95 -2.00 -12.81
C ILE A 218 5.70 -1.13 -11.57
N PRO A 219 4.68 -1.43 -10.76
CA PRO A 219 4.33 -0.62 -9.59
C PRO A 219 5.40 -0.68 -8.49
N HIS A 220 5.55 0.43 -7.77
CA HIS A 220 6.33 0.54 -6.55
C HIS A 220 5.64 1.52 -5.60
N LEU A 221 5.47 1.13 -4.33
CA LEU A 221 4.80 1.96 -3.33
C LEU A 221 5.82 2.81 -2.60
N CYS A 222 5.73 4.14 -2.77
CA CYS A 222 6.64 5.06 -2.10
C CYS A 222 6.05 6.44 -1.79
N THR A 223 4.77 6.67 -2.11
CA THR A 223 4.12 7.98 -1.97
C THR A 223 2.92 7.91 -1.05
N THR A 224 2.85 8.83 -0.09
CA THR A 224 1.75 8.96 0.85
C THR A 224 1.13 10.35 0.85
N ILE A 225 -0.06 10.45 1.41
CA ILE A 225 -0.76 11.71 1.74
C ILE A 225 -1.48 11.56 3.07
N LYS A 226 -2.00 12.68 3.57
CA LYS A 226 -2.99 12.67 4.65
C LYS A 226 -4.37 12.25 4.11
N GLY A 227 -4.89 11.13 4.63
CA GLY A 227 -6.22 10.62 4.35
C GLY A 227 -7.34 11.45 4.96
N GLY A 228 -8.59 11.13 4.61
CA GLY A 228 -9.78 11.90 5.02
C GLY A 228 -10.01 11.88 6.53
N ASN A 229 -9.63 10.78 7.18
CA ASN A 229 -9.65 10.63 8.64
C ASN A 229 -8.43 11.28 9.33
N GLY A 230 -7.52 11.90 8.58
CA GLY A 230 -6.28 12.51 9.08
C GLY A 230 -5.12 11.54 9.33
N LEU A 231 -5.28 10.25 9.04
CA LEU A 231 -4.22 9.24 9.10
C LEU A 231 -3.45 9.17 7.77
N VAL A 232 -2.33 8.46 7.76
CA VAL A 232 -1.50 8.29 6.56
C VAL A 232 -2.23 7.41 5.56
N ARG A 233 -2.25 7.82 4.29
CA ARG A 233 -2.80 7.07 3.17
C ARG A 233 -1.74 6.86 2.10
N ILE A 234 -1.61 5.63 1.60
CA ILE A 234 -0.86 5.34 0.38
C ILE A 234 -1.75 5.72 -0.81
N VAL A 235 -1.28 6.58 -1.71
CA VAL A 235 -2.12 7.17 -2.78
C VAL A 235 -2.35 6.19 -3.93
N GLY A 236 -1.33 5.39 -4.22
CA GLY A 236 -1.18 4.58 -5.41
C GLY A 236 0.30 4.29 -5.65
N ALA A 237 0.58 3.49 -6.68
CA ALA A 237 1.94 3.13 -7.02
C ALA A 237 2.62 4.17 -7.91
N SER A 238 3.86 4.50 -7.57
CA SER A 238 4.84 5.04 -8.52
C SER A 238 5.25 3.95 -9.51
N ILE A 239 5.88 4.33 -10.62
CA ILE A 239 6.19 3.41 -11.71
C ILE A 239 7.70 3.23 -11.84
N LYS A 240 8.16 2.00 -11.66
CA LYS A 240 9.56 1.58 -11.77
C LYS A 240 9.79 0.96 -13.14
N ARG A 241 10.84 1.37 -13.86
CA ARG A 241 11.23 0.84 -15.17
C ARG A 241 12.55 0.08 -15.08
N ASN A 242 12.79 -0.85 -16.01
CA ASN A 242 14.02 -1.64 -16.08
C ASN A 242 14.35 -2.40 -14.79
N ALA A 243 13.31 -2.79 -14.05
CA ALA A 243 13.41 -3.43 -12.75
C ALA A 243 13.79 -4.91 -12.86
N ARG A 244 15.10 -5.20 -12.90
CA ARG A 244 15.63 -6.56 -13.07
C ARG A 244 15.72 -7.37 -11.79
N ILE A 245 15.84 -6.69 -10.65
CA ILE A 245 15.87 -7.31 -9.32
C ILE A 245 14.84 -6.62 -8.42
N PRO A 246 14.36 -7.28 -7.35
CA PRO A 246 13.48 -6.66 -6.37
C PRO A 246 14.08 -5.37 -5.82
N GLN A 247 13.23 -4.36 -5.65
CA GLN A 247 13.63 -3.06 -5.11
C GLN A 247 13.08 -2.92 -3.70
N MET A 248 13.97 -2.63 -2.75
CA MET A 248 13.61 -2.27 -1.38
C MET A 248 12.60 -1.13 -1.37
N ALA A 249 11.55 -1.29 -0.59
CA ALA A 249 10.43 -0.37 -0.44
C ALA A 249 10.24 -0.01 1.04
N ALA A 250 9.61 1.13 1.30
CA ALA A 250 9.19 1.50 2.65
C ALA A 250 7.72 1.19 2.93
N LEU A 251 6.92 0.96 1.89
CA LEU A 251 5.47 0.84 2.01
C LEU A 251 4.98 -0.55 1.57
N TRP A 252 4.07 -1.10 2.37
CA TRP A 252 3.38 -2.36 2.16
C TRP A 252 2.08 -2.13 1.39
N GLY A 253 1.72 -3.08 0.52
CA GLY A 253 0.45 -3.11 -0.19
C GLY A 253 -0.27 -4.43 0.01
N GLY A 254 -1.58 -4.37 0.29
CA GLY A 254 -2.37 -5.56 0.62
C GLY A 254 -2.72 -6.47 -0.56
N GLY A 255 -2.52 -6.04 -1.80
CA GLY A 255 -2.86 -6.81 -2.99
C GLY A 255 -1.90 -7.98 -3.26
N LEU A 256 -0.66 -7.88 -2.78
CA LEU A 256 0.33 -8.95 -2.76
C LEU A 256 1.27 -8.73 -1.58
N SER A 257 1.44 -9.75 -0.75
CA SER A 257 2.48 -9.80 0.30
C SER A 257 2.97 -11.23 0.49
N PHE A 258 4.16 -11.54 -0.03
CA PHE A 258 4.81 -12.85 0.01
C PHE A 258 6.07 -12.83 0.88
N SER A 259 6.16 -13.75 1.82
CA SER A 259 7.28 -13.84 2.77
C SER A 259 7.33 -15.21 3.44
N LYS A 260 8.31 -15.44 4.31
CA LYS A 260 8.22 -16.54 5.29
C LYS A 260 7.01 -16.35 6.20
N CYS A 261 6.31 -17.43 6.53
CA CYS A 261 5.14 -17.34 7.41
C CYS A 261 5.47 -16.87 8.83
N HIS A 262 6.74 -16.92 9.27
CA HIS A 262 7.11 -16.29 10.53
C HIS A 262 6.83 -14.77 10.53
N ALA A 263 6.81 -14.11 9.36
CA ALA A 263 6.43 -12.70 9.24
C ALA A 263 4.99 -12.44 9.70
N GLU A 264 4.04 -13.22 9.17
CA GLU A 264 2.62 -13.08 9.51
C GLU A 264 2.33 -13.54 10.95
N ARG A 265 3.07 -14.53 11.47
CA ARG A 265 2.93 -15.02 12.86
C ARG A 265 3.49 -14.05 13.90
N ASN A 266 4.67 -13.47 13.63
CA ASN A 266 5.35 -12.56 14.55
C ASN A 266 4.78 -11.14 14.51
N VAL A 267 4.19 -10.75 13.38
CA VAL A 267 3.58 -9.44 13.19
C VAL A 267 2.09 -9.65 12.86
N PRO A 268 1.22 -9.87 13.85
CA PRO A 268 -0.20 -10.07 13.60
C PRO A 268 -0.90 -8.75 13.22
N VAL A 269 -1.93 -8.82 12.36
CA VAL A 269 -2.79 -7.67 12.05
C VAL A 269 -3.63 -7.33 13.28
N ASP A 270 -3.73 -6.04 13.61
CA ASP A 270 -4.42 -5.55 14.80
C ASP A 270 -5.94 -5.74 14.72
N SER A 271 -6.46 -6.69 15.50
CA SER A 271 -7.90 -7.02 15.55
C SER A 271 -8.79 -5.90 16.06
N HIS A 272 -8.23 -4.89 16.74
CA HIS A 272 -8.97 -3.79 17.37
C HIS A 272 -9.00 -2.53 16.49
N THR A 273 -9.00 -2.72 15.17
CA THR A 273 -9.05 -1.64 14.17
C THR A 273 -10.22 -1.75 13.19
N PRO A 274 -11.47 -2.01 13.64
CA PRO A 274 -12.62 -2.07 12.75
C PRO A 274 -12.81 -0.73 12.00
N TRP A 275 -13.18 -0.82 10.74
CA TRP A 275 -13.45 0.29 9.83
C TRP A 275 -12.23 1.12 9.46
N LEU A 276 -11.01 0.63 9.77
CA LEU A 276 -9.77 1.27 9.32
C LEU A 276 -9.59 1.05 7.81
N TRP A 277 -9.34 2.14 7.09
CA TRP A 277 -8.94 2.13 5.68
C TRP A 277 -7.67 2.96 5.52
N ASP A 278 -7.81 4.29 5.53
CA ASP A 278 -6.65 5.18 5.60
C ASP A 278 -5.93 4.93 6.94
N GLY A 279 -4.68 4.47 6.86
CA GLY A 279 -3.80 4.16 7.99
C GLY A 279 -3.37 2.70 8.08
N GLU A 280 -4.18 1.76 7.59
CA GLU A 280 -3.92 0.32 7.82
C GLU A 280 -2.62 -0.16 7.17
N GLU A 281 -2.39 0.20 5.91
CA GLU A 281 -1.22 -0.27 5.16
C GLU A 281 0.07 0.43 5.62
N PHE A 282 -0.01 1.71 5.98
CA PHE A 282 1.12 2.42 6.57
C PHE A 282 1.50 1.83 7.93
N LEU A 283 0.51 1.51 8.77
CA LEU A 283 0.74 0.86 10.04
C LEU A 283 1.34 -0.53 9.85
N ARG A 284 0.84 -1.30 8.86
CA ARG A 284 1.40 -2.62 8.50
C ARG A 284 2.86 -2.52 8.04
N SER A 285 3.20 -1.47 7.29
CA SER A 285 4.56 -1.18 6.83
C SER A 285 5.50 -0.94 8.01
N ALA A 286 5.09 -0.06 8.92
CA ALA A 286 5.84 0.25 10.14
C ALA A 286 5.97 -0.97 11.07
N ASP A 287 4.91 -1.76 11.19
CA ASP A 287 4.90 -2.97 12.00
C ASP A 287 5.93 -3.98 11.49
N TYR A 288 5.92 -4.28 10.19
CA TYR A 288 6.93 -5.16 9.61
C TYR A 288 8.35 -4.62 9.84
N TRP A 289 8.58 -3.35 9.51
CA TRP A 289 9.92 -2.78 9.55
C TRP A 289 10.50 -2.73 10.97
N THR A 290 9.69 -2.36 11.96
CA THR A 290 10.10 -2.29 13.37
C THR A 290 10.36 -3.67 14.00
N HIS A 291 9.74 -4.74 13.48
CA HIS A 291 10.01 -6.13 13.85
C HIS A 291 11.19 -6.76 13.07
N GLY A 292 11.90 -5.98 12.25
CA GLY A 292 13.11 -6.40 11.55
C GLY A 292 12.90 -6.95 10.14
N TYR A 293 11.66 -6.93 9.63
CA TYR A 293 11.37 -7.30 8.24
C TYR A 293 11.64 -6.16 7.27
N ASP A 294 12.02 -6.49 6.05
CA ASP A 294 12.29 -5.50 5.00
C ASP A 294 11.35 -5.72 3.82
N LEU A 295 10.76 -4.64 3.30
CA LEU A 295 9.79 -4.71 2.21
C LEU A 295 10.48 -4.55 0.86
N TYR A 296 9.99 -5.27 -0.15
CA TYR A 296 10.52 -5.20 -1.51
C TYR A 296 9.38 -5.24 -2.52
N SER A 297 9.40 -4.32 -3.48
CA SER A 297 8.58 -4.47 -4.69
C SER A 297 9.22 -5.48 -5.65
N PRO A 298 8.43 -6.31 -6.35
CA PRO A 298 8.96 -7.30 -7.30
C PRO A 298 9.85 -6.70 -8.41
N SER A 299 10.63 -7.56 -9.04
CA SER A 299 11.19 -7.31 -10.37
C SER A 299 10.10 -7.43 -11.45
N ARG A 300 10.46 -7.13 -12.70
CA ARG A 300 9.60 -7.39 -13.86
C ARG A 300 9.26 -8.88 -14.00
N ILE A 301 10.23 -9.76 -13.76
CA ILE A 301 10.04 -11.22 -13.82
C ILE A 301 9.13 -11.67 -12.68
N GLY A 302 9.31 -11.11 -11.48
CA GLY A 302 8.47 -11.36 -10.31
C GLY A 302 7.05 -10.82 -10.37
N THR A 303 6.68 -10.09 -11.42
CA THR A 303 5.31 -9.63 -11.65
C THR A 303 4.48 -10.78 -12.23
N VAL A 304 4.11 -11.75 -11.39
CA VAL A 304 3.42 -12.99 -11.78
C VAL A 304 1.94 -13.05 -11.40
N LEU A 305 1.45 -11.97 -10.81
CA LEU A 305 0.11 -11.84 -10.25
C LEU A 305 -0.48 -10.49 -10.67
N TYR A 306 -1.74 -10.52 -11.08
CA TYR A 306 -2.50 -9.34 -11.52
C TYR A 306 -3.80 -9.24 -10.74
N HIS A 307 -4.29 -8.02 -10.53
CA HIS A 307 -5.48 -7.75 -9.75
C HIS A 307 -6.62 -7.33 -10.68
N ASN A 308 -7.83 -7.86 -10.47
CA ASN A 308 -9.00 -7.45 -11.25
C ASN A 308 -9.64 -6.18 -10.68
N TYR A 309 -9.31 -5.02 -11.24
CA TYR A 309 -9.89 -3.74 -10.82
C TYR A 309 -11.29 -3.48 -11.37
N SER A 310 -11.96 -4.44 -12.00
CA SER A 310 -13.36 -4.27 -12.41
C SER A 310 -14.28 -4.02 -11.22
N LYS A 311 -15.43 -3.39 -11.49
CA LYS A 311 -16.44 -3.07 -10.49
C LYS A 311 -16.80 -4.31 -9.66
N LYS A 312 -16.64 -4.18 -8.34
CA LYS A 312 -17.02 -5.22 -7.37
C LYS A 312 -18.53 -5.49 -7.33
N PRO A 313 -18.94 -6.74 -7.07
CA PRO A 313 -20.37 -7.11 -7.01
C PRO A 313 -21.10 -6.48 -5.83
N ALA A 314 -20.44 -6.31 -4.69
CA ALA A 314 -20.98 -5.66 -3.50
C ALA A 314 -19.92 -4.81 -2.81
N SER A 315 -20.35 -3.72 -2.16
CA SER A 315 -19.47 -2.91 -1.35
C SER A 315 -19.67 -3.19 0.13
N PHE A 316 -18.59 -3.58 0.81
CA PHE A 316 -18.55 -3.69 2.27
C PHE A 316 -19.08 -2.42 2.97
N TRP A 317 -18.76 -1.23 2.44
CA TRP A 317 -19.17 0.06 3.00
C TRP A 317 -20.70 0.30 2.98
N GLU A 318 -21.43 -0.44 2.16
CA GLU A 318 -22.88 -0.36 2.00
C GLU A 318 -23.61 -1.40 2.88
N SER A 319 -22.88 -2.20 3.67
CA SER A 319 -23.47 -3.21 4.56
C SER A 319 -24.31 -2.54 5.64
N PRO A 320 -25.49 -3.10 5.98
CA PRO A 320 -26.36 -2.55 7.02
C PRO A 320 -25.66 -2.67 8.38
N TYR A 321 -25.50 -1.54 9.07
CA TYR A 321 -24.92 -1.47 10.40
C TYR A 321 -25.50 -0.27 11.17
N ASP A 322 -25.52 -0.33 12.50
CA ASP A 322 -25.96 0.80 13.34
C ASP A 322 -25.02 2.01 13.14
N PRO A 323 -25.49 3.12 12.57
CA PRO A 323 -24.65 4.29 12.30
C PRO A 323 -23.95 4.84 13.54
N ALA A 324 -24.60 4.83 14.70
CA ALA A 324 -24.03 5.36 15.93
C ALA A 324 -22.88 4.48 16.43
N LYS A 325 -23.08 3.15 16.39
CA LYS A 325 -22.05 2.18 16.75
C LYS A 325 -20.84 2.26 15.80
N LYS A 326 -21.08 2.35 14.49
CA LYS A 326 -19.99 2.47 13.49
C LYS A 326 -19.18 3.74 13.70
N ALA A 327 -19.83 4.88 13.94
CA ALA A 327 -19.15 6.14 14.20
C ALA A 327 -18.23 6.06 15.43
N LEU A 328 -18.72 5.45 16.53
CA LEU A 328 -17.91 5.25 17.74
C LEU A 328 -16.73 4.29 17.51
N GLU A 329 -16.97 3.17 16.81
CA GLU A 329 -15.90 2.20 16.47
C GLU A 329 -14.83 2.82 15.56
N MET A 330 -15.24 3.63 14.58
CA MET A 330 -14.32 4.39 13.72
C MET A 330 -13.51 5.40 14.52
N GLU A 331 -14.13 6.16 15.43
CA GLU A 331 -13.43 7.11 16.31
C GLU A 331 -12.36 6.40 17.15
N MET A 332 -12.75 5.33 17.86
CA MET A 332 -11.83 4.55 18.70
C MET A 332 -10.69 3.92 17.89
N THR A 333 -10.99 3.42 16.68
CA THR A 333 -10.00 2.84 15.78
C THR A 333 -8.98 3.88 15.32
N HIS A 334 -9.43 5.05 14.86
CA HIS A 334 -8.51 6.10 14.44
C HIS A 334 -7.67 6.62 15.61
N ASN A 335 -8.26 6.72 16.81
CA ASN A 335 -7.54 7.11 18.02
C ASN A 335 -6.54 6.05 18.47
N ARG A 336 -6.84 4.76 18.29
CA ARG A 336 -5.88 3.67 18.53
C ARG A 336 -4.67 3.76 17.60
N VAL A 337 -4.88 4.05 16.32
CA VAL A 337 -3.77 4.26 15.36
C VAL A 337 -2.93 5.46 15.77
N ARG A 338 -3.57 6.59 16.15
CA ARG A 338 -2.86 7.77 16.66
C ARG A 338 -2.04 7.46 17.91
N LEU A 339 -2.64 6.76 18.88
CA LEU A 339 -1.96 6.33 20.10
C LEU A 339 -0.71 5.51 19.79
N ARG A 340 -0.81 4.53 18.89
CA ARG A 340 0.34 3.69 18.48
C ARG A 340 1.42 4.52 17.79
N MET A 341 1.05 5.48 16.95
CA MET A 341 1.98 6.37 16.23
C MET A 341 2.50 7.55 17.07
N GLY A 342 2.10 7.68 18.34
CA GLY A 342 2.48 8.80 19.20
C GLY A 342 1.89 10.15 18.78
N LEU A 343 0.75 10.13 18.08
CA LEU A 343 0.05 11.33 17.63
C LEU A 343 -1.02 11.77 18.64
N ASP A 344 -1.21 13.08 18.76
CA ASP A 344 -2.25 13.65 19.62
C ASP A 344 -3.66 13.26 19.14
N PHE A 345 -4.54 12.96 20.08
CA PHE A 345 -5.96 12.71 19.82
C PHE A 345 -6.83 13.13 21.00
N LYS A 346 -8.15 13.20 20.76
CA LYS A 346 -9.18 13.41 21.77
C LYS A 346 -10.28 12.36 21.59
N GLY A 347 -10.98 12.04 22.67
CA GLY A 347 -12.08 11.08 22.65
C GLY A 347 -11.67 9.70 23.14
N GLN A 348 -12.53 8.72 22.89
CA GLN A 348 -12.33 7.34 23.35
C GLN A 348 -11.32 6.61 22.47
N THR A 349 -10.65 5.61 23.03
CA THR A 349 -9.72 4.73 22.32
C THR A 349 -9.85 3.32 22.87
N ASP A 350 -9.65 2.32 22.01
CA ASP A 350 -9.55 0.92 22.46
C ASP A 350 -8.12 0.64 22.95
N GLY A 351 -7.99 0.39 24.25
CA GLY A 351 -6.73 0.04 24.91
C GLY A 351 -6.43 -1.46 25.00
N ASN A 352 -7.28 -2.33 24.44
CA ASN A 352 -7.14 -3.77 24.53
C ASN A 352 -5.92 -4.27 23.76
N GLU A 353 -5.21 -5.23 24.34
CA GLU A 353 -4.07 -5.93 23.72
C GLU A 353 -2.99 -5.00 23.11
N LEU A 354 -2.84 -3.75 23.56
CA LEU A 354 -1.84 -2.82 23.00
C LEU A 354 -0.42 -3.39 23.01
N ASN A 355 -0.07 -4.16 24.05
CA ASN A 355 1.24 -4.81 24.16
C ASN A 355 1.48 -5.90 23.11
N LYS A 356 0.42 -6.53 22.59
CA LYS A 356 0.50 -7.56 21.54
C LYS A 356 0.72 -6.96 20.16
N TYR A 357 0.15 -5.77 19.93
CA TYR A 357 0.22 -5.05 18.67
C TYR A 357 1.14 -3.82 18.75
N LYS A 358 2.09 -3.79 19.67
CA LYS A 358 3.07 -2.69 19.76
C LYS A 358 4.06 -2.77 18.59
N PHE A 359 4.74 -1.68 18.28
CA PHE A 359 5.88 -1.72 17.37
C PHE A 359 6.99 -2.63 17.90
N GLY A 360 7.75 -3.23 16.97
CA GLY A 360 8.84 -4.13 17.28
C GLY A 360 10.03 -3.42 17.91
N THR A 361 10.97 -4.19 18.46
CA THR A 361 12.17 -3.65 19.10
C THR A 361 13.40 -3.70 18.21
N ALA A 362 13.35 -4.39 17.07
CA ALA A 362 14.49 -4.53 16.19
C ALA A 362 14.97 -3.18 15.65
N ARG A 363 14.02 -2.31 15.29
CA ARG A 363 14.25 -0.92 14.90
C ARG A 363 13.09 -0.06 15.39
N SER A 364 13.33 1.19 15.75
CA SER A 364 12.31 2.08 16.29
C SER A 364 11.40 2.66 15.21
N PHE A 365 10.18 3.07 15.60
CA PHE A 365 9.26 3.78 14.70
C PHE A 365 9.82 5.10 14.16
N GLN A 366 10.65 5.80 14.95
CA GLN A 366 11.33 7.02 14.49
C GLN A 366 12.33 6.72 13.37
N GLN A 367 13.12 5.66 13.50
CA GLN A 367 14.01 5.21 12.42
C GLN A 367 13.23 4.78 11.17
N TYR A 368 12.02 4.24 11.32
CA TYR A 368 11.16 3.93 10.18
C TYR A 368 10.71 5.19 9.44
N LEU A 369 10.32 6.26 10.15
CA LEU A 369 9.96 7.53 9.50
C LEU A 369 11.14 8.15 8.74
N GLU A 370 12.35 8.04 9.30
CA GLU A 370 13.59 8.48 8.63
C GLU A 370 13.89 7.62 7.40
N PHE A 371 13.82 6.29 7.52
CA PHE A 371 14.00 5.35 6.41
C PHE A 371 12.99 5.57 5.28
N ALA A 372 11.72 5.77 5.63
CA ALA A 372 10.67 6.05 4.68
C ALA A 372 10.72 7.49 4.12
N ASN A 373 11.58 8.35 4.69
CA ASN A 373 11.62 9.78 4.42
C ASN A 373 10.19 10.37 4.48
N MET A 374 9.57 10.28 5.65
CA MET A 374 8.18 10.68 5.85
C MET A 374 8.00 11.55 7.10
N SER A 375 7.19 12.59 6.95
CA SER A 375 6.66 13.36 8.09
C SER A 375 5.17 13.07 8.27
N LEU A 376 4.76 12.89 9.53
CA LEU A 376 3.35 12.76 9.91
C LEU A 376 2.64 14.10 10.11
N SER A 377 3.35 15.21 9.92
CA SER A 377 2.80 16.56 10.00
C SER A 377 2.33 17.08 8.63
N GLY A 378 1.59 18.20 8.63
CA GLY A 378 1.12 18.84 7.41
C GLY A 378 0.22 17.94 6.56
N TRP A 379 0.45 17.93 5.24
CA TRP A 379 -0.29 17.15 4.25
C TRP A 379 0.39 15.81 3.89
N MET A 380 1.57 15.53 4.47
CA MET A 380 2.35 14.30 4.27
C MET A 380 2.75 14.01 2.80
N ASN A 381 2.75 15.03 1.93
CA ASN A 381 2.99 14.91 0.49
C ASN A 381 4.28 15.59 0.01
N GLU A 382 5.01 16.24 0.92
CA GLU A 382 6.28 16.94 0.63
C GLU A 382 7.47 15.97 0.55
N THR A 383 7.31 14.76 1.07
CA THR A 383 8.35 13.74 1.19
C THR A 383 7.84 12.39 0.69
N ASN A 384 8.76 11.50 0.32
CA ASN A 384 8.44 10.18 -0.21
C ASN A 384 9.67 9.25 -0.06
N SER A 385 9.43 7.94 -0.14
CA SER A 385 10.44 6.87 -0.07
C SER A 385 10.89 6.38 -1.45
N CYS A 386 10.69 7.17 -2.51
CA CYS A 386 10.91 6.67 -3.87
C CYS A 386 12.38 6.60 -4.26
N GLY A 387 13.28 7.25 -3.52
CA GLY A 387 14.72 7.16 -3.77
C GLY A 387 15.30 5.77 -3.49
N GLN A 388 16.58 5.57 -3.80
CA GLN A 388 17.27 4.34 -3.46
C GLN A 388 17.34 4.17 -1.93
N LEU A 389 16.70 3.10 -1.44
CA LEU A 389 16.73 2.72 -0.03
C LEU A 389 17.88 1.75 0.24
N HIS A 390 18.36 1.76 1.48
CA HIS A 390 19.45 0.92 1.95
C HIS A 390 19.02 0.20 3.23
N TRP A 391 19.46 -1.05 3.37
CA TRP A 391 19.21 -1.84 4.55
C TRP A 391 19.75 -1.14 5.79
N VAL A 392 18.89 -1.02 6.80
CA VAL A 392 19.24 -0.41 8.09
C VAL A 392 19.48 -1.54 9.09
N PRO A 393 20.72 -1.70 9.61
CA PRO A 393 21.03 -2.68 10.63
C PRO A 393 20.11 -2.58 11.84
N TYR A 394 19.85 -3.72 12.48
CA TYR A 394 18.99 -3.77 13.66
C TYR A 394 19.63 -3.05 14.84
N ALA A 395 18.87 -2.16 15.48
CA ALA A 395 19.26 -1.57 16.76
C ALA A 395 19.27 -2.63 17.88
N ASN A 396 18.34 -3.60 17.80
CA ASN A 396 18.31 -4.79 18.65
C ASN A 396 18.09 -6.03 17.78
N ALA A 397 19.15 -6.80 17.51
CA ALA A 397 19.04 -7.98 16.65
C ALA A 397 18.43 -9.22 17.34
N SER A 398 18.19 -9.19 18.67
CA SER A 398 17.91 -10.40 19.46
C SER A 398 16.72 -11.21 18.95
N GLU A 399 15.58 -10.56 18.70
CA GLU A 399 14.38 -11.23 18.18
C GLU A 399 14.61 -11.76 16.76
N VAL A 400 15.31 -11.01 15.91
CA VAL A 400 15.62 -11.45 14.54
C VAL A 400 16.56 -12.65 14.54
N GLU A 401 17.59 -12.65 15.39
CA GLU A 401 18.53 -13.77 15.53
C GLU A 401 17.84 -15.03 16.06
N GLU A 402 16.83 -14.90 16.92
CA GLU A 402 15.99 -16.01 17.38
C GLU A 402 15.10 -16.56 16.25
N ILE A 403 14.44 -15.67 15.50
CA ILE A 403 13.56 -16.03 14.38
C ILE A 403 14.35 -16.75 13.27
N VAL A 404 15.48 -16.16 12.85
CA VAL A 404 16.34 -16.71 11.77
C VAL A 404 16.99 -18.02 12.24
N GLY A 405 17.39 -18.09 13.51
CA GLY A 405 18.04 -19.27 14.06
C GLY A 405 19.36 -19.62 13.35
N GLY A 406 19.69 -20.91 13.30
CA GLY A 406 20.85 -21.41 12.55
C GLY A 406 22.23 -20.88 12.99
N GLY A 407 22.30 -20.21 14.15
CA GLY A 407 23.52 -19.56 14.63
C GLY A 407 23.84 -18.23 13.93
N TRP A 408 22.94 -17.68 13.12
CA TRP A 408 23.16 -16.37 12.52
C TRP A 408 23.18 -15.29 13.59
N LYS A 409 24.17 -14.39 13.49
CA LYS A 409 24.33 -13.21 14.34
C LYS A 409 24.62 -12.02 13.46
N MET A 410 23.93 -10.89 13.69
CA MET A 410 24.13 -9.70 12.88
C MET A 410 25.55 -9.15 13.08
N ARG A 411 26.00 -9.09 14.33
CA ARG A 411 27.38 -8.73 14.70
C ARG A 411 28.02 -9.96 15.34
N SER A 412 29.20 -10.35 14.88
CA SER A 412 29.93 -11.46 15.49
C SER A 412 30.35 -11.10 16.93
N ALA A 413 30.56 -12.11 17.78
CA ALA A 413 31.06 -11.89 19.14
C ALA A 413 32.44 -11.18 19.15
N GLU A 414 33.23 -11.35 18.09
CA GLU A 414 34.52 -10.67 17.90
C GLU A 414 34.36 -9.17 17.61
N ALA A 415 33.28 -8.75 16.95
CA ALA A 415 32.96 -7.35 16.71
C ALA A 415 32.42 -6.62 17.96
N LEU A 416 32.07 -7.36 19.01
CA LEU A 416 31.63 -6.83 20.31
C LEU A 416 32.77 -6.74 21.34
N ALA A 417 33.98 -7.22 21.00
CA ALA A 417 35.15 -7.02 21.85
C ALA A 417 35.48 -5.52 21.90
N PRO A 418 35.68 -4.92 23.08
CA PRO A 418 36.10 -3.53 23.15
C PRO A 418 37.42 -3.38 22.40
N VAL A 419 37.44 -2.50 21.41
CA VAL A 419 38.66 -2.10 20.73
C VAL A 419 39.54 -1.41 21.77
N GLU A 420 40.47 -2.14 22.38
CA GLU A 420 41.55 -1.55 23.15
C GLU A 420 42.35 -0.64 22.21
N GLY A 421 42.24 0.69 22.38
CA GLY A 421 43.19 1.60 21.74
C GLY A 421 42.75 2.99 21.33
N TYR A 422 41.49 3.42 21.52
CA TYR A 422 41.14 4.82 21.29
C TYR A 422 40.75 5.54 22.58
N ALA A 423 41.64 6.45 22.99
CA ALA A 423 41.40 7.39 24.09
C ALA A 423 40.14 8.23 23.81
N PRO A 424 39.33 8.55 24.83
CA PRO A 424 38.12 9.33 24.63
C PRO A 424 38.44 10.76 24.20
N THR A 425 37.94 11.16 23.04
CA THR A 425 38.02 12.52 22.51
C THR A 425 37.29 13.50 23.44
N PRO A 426 37.82 14.72 23.69
CA PRO A 426 37.20 15.66 24.62
C PRO A 426 35.81 16.10 24.17
N LYS A 427 34.87 16.18 25.13
CA LYS A 427 33.51 16.71 24.94
C LYS A 427 33.56 18.11 24.32
N GLN A 428 33.13 18.24 23.06
CA GLN A 428 32.88 19.55 22.48
C GLN A 428 31.67 20.20 23.18
N HIS A 429 31.90 21.42 23.65
CA HIS A 429 30.90 22.30 24.25
C HIS A 429 29.79 22.63 23.24
N VAL A 430 28.55 22.45 23.67
CA VAL A 430 27.36 23.01 23.03
C VAL A 430 27.29 24.51 23.38
N PRO A 431 27.30 25.44 22.42
CA PRO A 431 26.98 26.83 22.72
C PRO A 431 25.46 26.98 22.91
N LEU A 432 25.11 27.60 24.03
CA LEU A 432 23.76 28.02 24.40
C LEU A 432 23.11 28.90 23.33
N ARG A 433 21.78 28.75 23.21
CA ARG A 433 20.86 29.63 22.47
C ARG A 433 21.16 31.11 22.72
N VAL A 434 21.19 31.91 21.65
CA VAL A 434 20.96 33.35 21.70
C VAL A 434 19.81 33.68 20.76
N ASN A 435 18.76 34.28 21.32
CA ASN A 435 17.69 34.96 20.59
C ASN A 435 18.23 36.26 20.01
N SER A 436 18.02 36.50 18.71
CA SER A 436 17.70 37.83 18.18
C SER A 436 17.28 37.73 16.71
N LEU A 437 16.09 38.26 16.44
CA LEU A 437 15.67 38.70 15.12
C LEU A 437 16.55 39.88 14.68
N GLU A 438 17.01 39.87 13.42
CA GLU A 438 16.79 40.93 12.41
C GLU A 438 17.76 40.77 11.22
N ASP A 439 17.27 41.22 10.06
CA ASP A 439 17.93 41.43 8.76
C ASP A 439 18.26 40.21 7.87
N PHE A 440 17.48 40.04 6.79
CA PHE A 440 17.91 40.35 5.42
C PHE A 440 16.73 40.14 4.43
N ASN A 441 16.41 41.19 3.68
CA ASN A 441 15.44 41.22 2.60
C ASN A 441 16.17 41.58 1.29
N GLU A 442 15.54 41.23 0.15
CA GLU A 442 15.91 41.49 -1.28
C GLU A 442 16.84 40.46 -1.97
N SER A 443 16.61 39.96 -3.20
CA SER A 443 15.71 40.37 -4.29
C SER A 443 15.41 39.21 -5.29
N PRO A 444 14.18 39.09 -5.86
CA PRO A 444 13.75 38.02 -6.77
C PRO A 444 13.78 38.43 -8.27
N GLN A 445 14.97 38.67 -8.84
CA GLN A 445 15.10 39.00 -10.28
C GLN A 445 16.00 38.07 -11.10
N LEU A 446 16.58 37.02 -10.50
CA LEU A 446 17.40 36.05 -11.25
C LEU A 446 16.59 34.86 -11.81
N ALA A 447 15.41 34.57 -11.22
CA ALA A 447 14.60 33.40 -11.60
C ALA A 447 13.72 33.59 -12.85
N LYS A 448 13.60 34.81 -13.39
CA LYS A 448 12.71 35.11 -14.54
C LYS A 448 13.38 34.99 -15.92
N ARG A 449 14.65 34.59 -16.01
CA ARG A 449 15.37 34.53 -17.30
C ARG A 449 15.57 33.12 -17.89
N ILE A 450 15.18 32.06 -17.18
CA ILE A 450 15.42 30.67 -17.62
C ILE A 450 14.12 29.99 -18.12
N ALA A 451 12.94 30.48 -17.75
CA ALA A 451 11.64 29.88 -18.10
C ALA A 451 11.11 30.28 -19.50
N ARG A 452 11.98 30.57 -20.47
CA ARG A 452 11.57 30.92 -21.83
C ARG A 452 12.46 30.26 -22.88
N ASP A 453 12.46 28.93 -22.89
CA ASP A 453 12.59 28.16 -24.12
C ASP A 453 12.21 26.69 -23.85
N MET A 454 11.70 26.04 -24.89
CA MET A 454 11.29 24.63 -25.02
C MET A 454 9.79 24.36 -24.82
N GLY A 455 9.13 24.26 -25.98
CA GLY A 455 7.71 23.97 -26.17
C GLY A 455 7.35 22.48 -26.14
N GLU A 456 6.04 22.30 -26.27
CA GLU A 456 5.20 21.12 -26.01
C GLU A 456 5.39 19.95 -26.97
N ASP A 457 5.05 18.73 -26.49
CA ASP A 457 4.41 17.69 -27.30
C ASP A 457 3.36 16.94 -26.44
N GLU A 458 2.09 17.13 -26.79
CA GLU A 458 0.89 16.60 -26.13
C GLU A 458 0.52 15.19 -26.64
N VAL A 459 0.98 14.12 -25.98
CA VAL A 459 0.39 12.76 -26.19
C VAL A 459 0.22 11.94 -24.89
N GLU A 460 0.82 12.33 -23.76
CA GLU A 460 0.84 11.50 -22.53
C GLU A 460 -0.37 11.66 -21.57
N ASP A 461 -1.23 12.66 -21.78
CA ASP A 461 -2.21 13.06 -20.73
C ASP A 461 -3.45 12.13 -20.64
N VAL A 462 -3.75 11.38 -21.71
CA VAL A 462 -4.93 10.50 -21.76
C VAL A 462 -4.73 9.20 -20.94
N VAL A 463 -3.49 8.74 -20.79
CA VAL A 463 -3.14 7.54 -20.01
C VAL A 463 -3.14 7.84 -18.51
N ARG A 464 -2.63 9.02 -18.13
CA ARG A 464 -2.59 9.53 -16.75
C ARG A 464 -3.99 9.68 -16.15
N GLN A 465 -4.94 10.21 -16.92
CA GLN A 465 -6.33 10.38 -16.49
C GLN A 465 -7.07 9.04 -16.32
N ARG A 466 -6.76 8.02 -17.13
CA ARG A 466 -7.41 6.69 -17.04
C ARG A 466 -6.96 5.89 -15.82
N ALA A 467 -5.68 5.93 -15.46
CA ALA A 467 -5.15 5.26 -14.27
C ALA A 467 -5.72 5.88 -12.97
N LEU A 468 -5.80 7.21 -12.90
CA LEU A 468 -6.42 7.92 -11.77
C LEU A 468 -7.94 7.64 -11.69
N SER A 469 -8.65 7.62 -12.82
CA SER A 469 -10.10 7.39 -12.85
C SER A 469 -10.49 5.94 -12.50
N ALA A 470 -9.66 4.95 -12.87
CA ALA A 470 -9.89 3.53 -12.52
C ALA A 470 -9.67 3.27 -11.02
N HIS A 471 -8.68 3.93 -10.40
CA HIS A 471 -8.42 3.82 -8.96
C HIS A 471 -9.54 4.47 -8.13
N GLN A 472 -10.13 5.57 -8.61
CA GLN A 472 -11.18 6.30 -7.90
C GLN A 472 -12.58 5.66 -8.02
N LYS A 473 -12.87 4.93 -9.11
CA LYS A 473 -14.21 4.33 -9.33
C LYS A 473 -14.42 2.94 -8.70
N ASN A 474 -13.36 2.22 -8.34
CA ASN A 474 -13.46 0.79 -7.98
C ASN A 474 -13.28 0.49 -6.48
N GLY A 475 -13.35 1.51 -5.62
CA GLY A 475 -13.47 1.31 -4.17
C GLY A 475 -12.17 1.41 -3.37
N ALA A 476 -11.06 1.85 -3.99
CA ALA A 476 -9.90 2.34 -3.24
C ALA A 476 -10.07 3.81 -2.78
N GLY A 477 -11.05 4.54 -3.31
CA GLY A 477 -11.34 5.93 -2.94
C GLY A 477 -12.84 6.24 -2.86
N VAL A 478 -13.56 5.70 -1.87
CA VAL A 478 -14.83 6.28 -1.42
C VAL A 478 -14.96 6.08 0.09
N GLY A 479 -14.56 7.11 0.83
CA GLY A 479 -15.00 7.37 2.19
C GLY A 479 -15.46 8.82 2.23
N ASP A 480 -16.56 9.14 1.55
CA ASP A 480 -17.18 10.47 1.64
C ASP A 480 -18.60 10.35 2.19
N GLU A 481 -18.75 10.84 3.42
CA GLU A 481 -20.03 11.21 4.01
C GLU A 481 -20.67 12.33 3.18
N LYS A 482 -21.90 12.14 2.71
CA LYS A 482 -22.74 13.25 2.29
C LYS A 482 -23.40 13.85 3.53
N PRO A 483 -23.30 15.17 3.78
CA PRO A 483 -24.04 15.79 4.88
C PRO A 483 -25.53 15.77 4.56
N VAL A 484 -26.29 15.02 5.35
CA VAL A 484 -27.76 15.04 5.34
C VAL A 484 -28.21 16.29 6.10
N ILE A 485 -28.63 17.32 5.37
CA ILE A 485 -29.37 18.45 5.95
C ILE A 485 -30.83 17.99 6.10
N GLN A 486 -31.18 17.47 7.28
CA GLN A 486 -32.59 17.30 7.67
C GLN A 486 -33.16 18.66 8.10
N LEU A 487 -34.01 19.23 7.26
CA LEU A 487 -34.92 20.32 7.63
C LEU A 487 -35.97 19.77 8.61
N ARG A 488 -35.80 20.06 9.91
CA ARG A 488 -36.80 19.80 10.93
C ARG A 488 -37.52 21.11 11.29
N ASN A 489 -38.77 21.24 10.85
CA ASN A 489 -39.69 22.29 11.31
C ASN A 489 -40.03 22.07 12.80
N GLY A 490 -39.78 23.09 13.61
CA GLY A 490 -40.18 23.15 15.02
C GLY A 490 -40.26 24.60 15.48
N VAL A 491 -41.49 25.10 15.61
CA VAL A 491 -41.84 26.44 16.11
C VAL A 491 -41.75 26.42 17.65
N ILE A 492 -41.15 27.45 18.26
CA ILE A 492 -41.69 28.32 19.35
C ILE A 492 -40.56 29.06 20.12
N GLN A 493 -40.56 30.37 19.90
CA GLN A 493 -40.35 31.54 20.79
C GLN A 493 -39.07 31.81 21.64
N SER A 494 -38.62 33.07 21.44
CA SER A 494 -38.03 34.02 22.41
C SER A 494 -36.54 33.83 22.76
N SER A 495 -35.65 34.84 22.79
CA SER A 495 -35.74 36.29 22.58
C SER A 495 -34.32 36.90 22.41
N LYS A 496 -34.27 38.10 21.78
CA LYS A 496 -33.22 39.15 21.83
C LYS A 496 -31.89 39.01 21.04
N ARG A 497 -31.91 39.67 19.87
CA ARG A 497 -31.00 40.70 19.29
C ARG A 497 -29.50 40.70 19.64
N SER A 498 -28.68 40.56 18.59
CA SER A 498 -27.52 41.42 18.27
C SER A 498 -27.10 41.20 16.80
N SER A 499 -26.55 42.24 16.17
CA SER A 499 -26.43 42.55 14.73
C SER A 499 -25.58 41.62 13.85
N ALA A 500 -26.00 41.40 12.59
CA ALA A 500 -25.19 40.78 11.53
C ALA A 500 -24.84 41.79 10.42
N ASN A 501 -23.54 41.99 10.18
CA ASN A 501 -23.01 42.53 8.92
C ASN A 501 -22.71 41.35 7.99
N LEU A 502 -23.26 41.35 6.76
CA LEU A 502 -22.94 40.37 5.72
C LEU A 502 -21.54 40.65 5.13
N PRO A 503 -20.71 39.63 4.84
CA PRO A 503 -19.43 39.83 4.17
C PRO A 503 -19.59 39.87 2.64
N ALA A 504 -18.78 40.70 2.00
CA ALA A 504 -18.75 41.06 0.57
C ALA A 504 -18.64 39.89 -0.45
N TRP A 505 -18.49 38.66 0.00
CA TRP A 505 -18.38 37.47 -0.85
C TRP A 505 -19.69 37.09 -1.56
N GLY A 506 -20.84 37.39 -0.95
CA GLY A 506 -22.15 37.11 -1.56
C GLY A 506 -22.42 37.96 -2.81
N LEU A 507 -21.95 39.20 -2.84
CA LEU A 507 -22.11 40.10 -4.00
C LEU A 507 -21.20 39.70 -5.16
N LEU A 508 -19.98 39.23 -4.89
CA LEU A 508 -19.04 38.80 -5.93
C LEU A 508 -19.54 37.55 -6.68
N GLY A 509 -20.12 36.58 -5.94
CA GLY A 509 -20.68 35.36 -6.54
C GLY A 509 -21.86 35.64 -7.49
N VAL A 510 -22.71 36.61 -7.14
CA VAL A 510 -23.86 37.01 -7.98
C VAL A 510 -23.39 37.68 -9.28
N VAL A 511 -22.33 38.49 -9.24
CA VAL A 511 -21.77 39.16 -10.43
C VAL A 511 -21.13 38.15 -11.38
N VAL A 512 -20.37 37.17 -10.87
CA VAL A 512 -19.72 36.15 -11.71
C VAL A 512 -20.75 35.24 -12.38
N VAL A 513 -21.79 34.83 -11.65
CA VAL A 513 -22.89 34.05 -12.23
C VAL A 513 -23.65 34.86 -13.28
N GLY A 514 -23.87 36.15 -13.05
CA GLY A 514 -24.48 37.06 -14.02
C GLY A 514 -23.67 37.16 -15.33
N LEU A 515 -22.35 37.34 -15.23
CA LEU A 515 -21.45 37.39 -16.40
C LEU A 515 -21.39 36.07 -17.16
N PHE A 516 -21.38 34.94 -16.43
CA PHE A 516 -21.36 33.62 -17.06
C PHE A 516 -22.64 33.36 -17.86
N VAL A 517 -23.81 33.73 -17.31
CA VAL A 517 -25.11 33.58 -17.99
C VAL A 517 -25.26 34.54 -19.18
N THR A 518 -24.64 35.73 -19.17
CA THR A 518 -24.73 36.69 -20.29
C THR A 518 -23.77 36.37 -21.43
N LEU A 519 -22.58 35.83 -21.15
CA LEU A 519 -21.53 35.62 -22.15
C LEU A 519 -21.45 34.18 -22.66
N SER A 520 -21.91 33.18 -21.91
CA SER A 520 -21.86 31.77 -22.33
C SER A 520 -22.83 31.47 -23.49
N ASN A 521 -22.41 30.61 -24.42
CA ASN A 521 -23.21 30.14 -25.55
C ASN A 521 -23.80 28.73 -25.35
N ASP A 522 -23.73 28.20 -24.13
CA ASP A 522 -24.26 26.87 -23.79
C ASP A 522 -25.79 26.82 -23.75
N SER A 523 -26.36 25.61 -23.86
CA SER A 523 -27.82 25.40 -23.93
C SER A 523 -28.57 25.84 -22.67
N ARG A 524 -27.96 25.78 -21.47
CA ARG A 524 -28.56 26.21 -20.20
C ARG A 524 -28.53 27.73 -20.07
N SER A 525 -27.45 28.40 -20.41
CA SER A 525 -27.40 29.89 -20.41
C SER A 525 -28.38 30.49 -21.42
N ARG A 526 -28.56 29.85 -22.59
CA ARG A 526 -29.62 30.24 -23.55
C ARG A 526 -31.03 30.05 -23.01
N ALA A 527 -31.28 28.97 -22.27
CA ALA A 527 -32.58 28.75 -21.63
C ALA A 527 -32.88 29.82 -20.58
N ILE A 528 -31.91 30.15 -19.72
CA ILE A 528 -32.05 31.19 -18.67
C ILE A 528 -32.30 32.57 -19.29
N ARG A 529 -31.56 32.96 -20.34
CA ARG A 529 -31.81 34.23 -21.06
C ARG A 529 -33.22 34.31 -21.65
N ARG A 530 -33.74 33.20 -22.18
CA ARG A 530 -35.13 33.14 -22.72
C ARG A 530 -36.19 33.28 -21.62
N THR A 531 -35.95 32.76 -20.43
CA THR A 531 -36.88 32.87 -19.28
C THR A 531 -36.88 34.27 -18.66
N CYS A 532 -35.77 35.01 -18.74
CA CYS A 532 -35.69 36.40 -18.25
C CYS A 532 -36.35 37.42 -19.19
N VAL A 533 -36.32 37.18 -20.51
CA VAL A 533 -36.98 38.05 -21.51
C VAL A 533 -38.52 37.92 -21.45
N SER A 534 -39.06 36.77 -21.03
CA SER A 534 -40.51 36.54 -20.97
C SER A 534 -41.21 37.11 -19.72
N ARG A 535 -40.51 37.87 -18.85
CA ARG A 535 -41.07 38.42 -17.60
C ARG A 535 -41.09 39.95 -17.49
N ALA A 536 -40.73 40.69 -18.53
CA ALA A 536 -40.92 42.14 -18.54
C ALA A 536 -42.39 42.49 -18.88
N HIS A 537 -43.22 42.70 -17.86
CA HIS A 537 -44.54 43.31 -18.05
C HIS A 537 -44.37 44.81 -18.32
N HIS A 538 -44.81 45.26 -19.51
CA HIS A 538 -45.08 46.67 -19.78
C HIS A 538 -46.08 47.22 -18.74
N ARG A 539 -45.69 48.28 -18.03
CA ARG A 539 -46.64 49.24 -17.42
C ARG A 539 -46.46 50.56 -18.15
N SER A 540 -47.39 50.88 -19.05
CA SER A 540 -47.71 52.25 -19.43
C SER A 540 -48.73 52.79 -18.43
N HIS A 541 -48.56 54.02 -17.97
CA HIS A 541 -49.63 54.83 -17.41
C HIS A 541 -49.55 56.20 -18.08
N ASP A 542 -50.73 56.75 -18.39
CA ASP A 542 -50.93 58.15 -18.79
C ASP A 542 -50.17 59.15 -17.91
#